data_AF-A0A5B0LJA4-F1
#
_entry.id   AF-A0A5B0LJA4-F1
#
_cell.length_a   1.000
_cell.length_b   1.000
_cell.length_c   1.000
_cell.angle_alpha   90.00
_cell.angle_beta   90.00
_cell.angle_gamma   90.00
#
_symmetry.space_group_name_H-M   'P 1'
#
loop_
_entity.id
_entity.type
_entity.pdbx_description
1 polymer ?
#
loop_
_entity_poly.entity_id
_entity_poly.type
_entity_poly.pdbx_seq_one_letter_code
_entity_poly.pdbx_strand_id
1 'polypeptide(L)' 'MTWAGKQGFQKPIDADFMVAGKPHGKFRTERGLTFVQVAQAGHMIPHDAPEAALSIFEYLLGNRPSL' A
#
# COMPACT_ATOMS: atom_id res chain seq x y z
N MET A 1 0.57 16.14 5.40
CA MET A 1 1.53 15.78 6.48
C MET A 1 2.93 16.18 6.06
N THR A 2 3.73 16.75 6.97
CA THR A 2 5.17 16.94 6.78
C THR A 2 5.90 15.80 7.45
N TRP A 3 6.80 15.13 6.72
CA TRP A 3 7.50 13.97 7.27
C TRP A 3 8.87 13.77 6.60
N ALA A 4 9.86 13.43 7.42
CA ALA A 4 11.28 13.38 7.06
C ALA A 4 11.74 14.64 6.27
N GLY A 5 11.34 15.83 6.76
CA GLY A 5 11.78 17.12 6.24
C GLY A 5 11.06 17.65 4.99
N LYS A 6 10.07 16.95 4.42
CA LYS A 6 9.30 17.42 3.25
C LYS A 6 7.79 17.27 3.46
N GLN A 7 7.02 18.20 2.89
CA GLN A 7 5.57 18.18 2.93
C GLN A 7 5.02 17.26 1.83
N GLY A 8 4.22 16.26 2.24
CA GLY A 8 3.58 15.32 1.33
C GLY A 8 4.54 14.37 0.62
N PHE A 9 3.97 13.51 -0.23
CA PHE A 9 4.75 12.74 -1.19
C PHE A 9 5.28 13.66 -2.29
N GLN A 10 6.53 13.48 -2.69
CA GLN A 10 7.18 14.28 -3.75
C GLN A 10 6.95 13.69 -5.14
N LYS A 11 6.44 12.46 -5.20
CA LYS A 11 6.05 11.76 -6.43
C LYS A 11 4.60 11.25 -6.28
N PRO A 12 3.84 11.12 -7.39
CA PRO A 12 2.42 10.70 -7.36
C PRO A 12 2.21 9.30 -6.76
N ILE A 13 1.02 8.84 -6.40
CA ILE A 13 0.86 7.45 -5.91
C ILE A 13 0.44 6.57 -7.10
N ASP A 14 1.40 6.00 -7.82
CA ASP A 14 1.17 5.40 -9.16
C ASP A 14 1.76 3.99 -9.35
N ALA A 15 2.55 3.47 -8.42
CA ALA A 15 3.07 2.10 -8.48
C ALA A 15 1.96 1.08 -8.24
N ASP A 16 1.90 0.01 -9.04
CA ASP A 16 0.89 -1.03 -8.91
C ASP A 16 1.10 -1.88 -7.66
N PHE A 17 0.07 -2.00 -6.83
CA PHE A 17 0.04 -2.97 -5.74
C PHE A 17 -0.44 -4.31 -6.29
N MET A 18 0.42 -5.34 -6.28
CA MET A 18 0.19 -6.60 -6.99
C MET A 18 0.15 -7.81 -6.04
N VAL A 19 -0.99 -8.50 -5.96
CA VAL A 19 -1.14 -9.74 -5.20
C VAL A 19 -1.37 -10.89 -6.17
N ALA A 20 -0.53 -11.93 -6.10
CA ALA A 20 -0.63 -13.12 -6.96
C ALA A 20 -0.79 -12.80 -8.47
N GLY A 21 -0.09 -11.77 -8.96
CA GLY A 21 -0.13 -11.35 -10.37
C GLY A 21 -1.35 -10.51 -10.77
N LYS A 22 -2.21 -10.12 -9.82
CA LYS A 22 -3.38 -9.25 -10.06
C LYS A 22 -3.18 -7.88 -9.43
N PRO A 23 -3.66 -6.79 -10.06
CA PRO A 23 -3.64 -5.46 -9.45
C PRO A 23 -4.72 -5.34 -8.38
N HIS A 24 -4.31 -4.93 -7.18
CA HIS A 24 -5.20 -4.66 -6.04
C HIS A 24 -5.22 -3.17 -5.65
N GLY A 25 -4.48 -2.31 -6.37
CA GLY A 25 -4.52 -0.87 -6.20
C GLY A 25 -3.21 -0.19 -6.51
N LYS A 26 -2.91 0.89 -5.80
CA LYS A 26 -1.70 1.70 -5.99
C LYS A 26 -0.97 1.92 -4.68
N PHE A 27 0.34 2.06 -4.72
CA PHE A 27 1.12 2.39 -3.54
C PHE A 27 2.27 3.34 -3.84
N ARG A 28 2.83 3.92 -2.78
CA ARG A 28 4.08 4.68 -2.82
C ARG A 28 4.80 4.50 -1.50
N THR A 29 6.06 4.10 -1.59
CA THR A 29 7.02 4.22 -0.49
C THR A 29 7.94 5.40 -0.78
N GLU A 30 8.09 6.29 0.19
CA GLU A 30 8.98 7.44 0.09
C GLU A 30 9.59 7.69 1.46
N ARG A 31 10.90 7.93 1.55
CA ARG A 31 11.67 8.27 2.77
C ARG A 31 11.49 7.32 3.99
N GLY A 32 10.91 6.11 3.84
CA GLY A 32 10.54 5.22 4.96
C GLY A 32 9.04 5.15 5.37
N LEU A 33 8.12 5.72 4.58
CA LEU A 33 6.67 5.69 4.78
C LEU A 33 6.05 5.08 3.55
N THR A 34 5.18 4.10 3.76
CA THR A 34 4.43 3.45 2.69
C THR A 34 2.96 3.81 2.82
N PHE A 35 2.37 4.34 1.74
CA PHE A 35 0.94 4.54 1.59
C PHE A 35 0.41 3.58 0.53
N VAL A 36 -0.73 2.94 0.83
CA VAL A 36 -1.38 1.97 -0.05
C VAL A 36 -2.84 2.37 -0.23
N GLN A 37 -3.25 2.53 -1.49
CA GLN A 37 -4.65 2.66 -1.89
C GLN A 37 -5.12 1.31 -2.42
N VAL A 38 -6.11 0.72 -1.76
CA VAL A 38 -6.72 -0.54 -2.19
C VAL A 38 -7.92 -0.24 -3.08
N ALA A 39 -7.93 -0.81 -4.28
CA ALA A 39 -9.05 -0.68 -5.20
C ALA A 39 -10.23 -1.56 -4.76
N GLN A 40 -11.46 -1.10 -5.01
CA GLN A 40 -12.69 -1.86 -4.74
C GLN A 40 -12.89 -2.25 -3.26
N ALA A 41 -12.28 -1.51 -2.33
CA ALA A 41 -12.48 -1.70 -0.89
C ALA A 41 -13.06 -0.42 -0.25
N GLY A 42 -13.98 -0.60 0.70
CA GLY A 42 -14.51 0.46 1.53
C GLY A 42 -13.70 0.65 2.82
N HIS A 43 -14.39 1.05 3.89
CA HIS A 43 -13.76 1.32 5.19
C HIS A 43 -13.10 0.07 5.81
N MET A 44 -13.64 -1.12 5.52
CA MET A 44 -13.20 -2.37 6.11
C MET A 44 -12.45 -3.21 5.06
N ILE A 45 -11.22 -2.81 4.72
CA ILE A 45 -10.39 -3.50 3.71
C ILE A 45 -10.30 -5.02 3.94
N PRO A 46 -10.10 -5.54 5.17
CA PRO A 46 -10.07 -7.00 5.38
C PRO A 46 -11.38 -7.72 5.05
N HIS A 47 -12.52 -7.02 5.12
CA HIS A 47 -13.82 -7.56 4.75
C HIS A 47 -14.01 -7.52 3.22
N ASP A 48 -13.68 -6.40 2.58
CA ASP A 48 -13.97 -6.18 1.16
C ASP A 48 -12.90 -6.77 0.22
N ALA A 49 -11.64 -6.79 0.68
CA ALA A 49 -10.47 -7.25 -0.08
C ALA A 49 -9.49 -8.01 0.83
N PRO A 50 -9.85 -9.23 1.30
CA PRO A 50 -9.06 -9.99 2.27
C PRO A 50 -7.64 -10.31 1.81
N GLU A 51 -7.45 -10.65 0.53
CA GLU A 51 -6.13 -10.94 -0.05
C GLU A 51 -5.20 -9.70 -0.02
N ALA A 52 -5.75 -8.53 -0.32
CA ALA A 52 -5.04 -7.26 -0.25
C ALA A 52 -4.66 -6.91 1.20
N ALA A 53 -5.60 -7.05 2.14
CA ALA A 53 -5.37 -6.77 3.55
C ALA A 53 -4.26 -7.65 4.13
N LEU A 54 -4.29 -8.96 3.86
CA LEU A 54 -3.27 -9.88 4.34
C LEU A 54 -1.89 -9.53 3.74
N SER A 55 -1.83 -9.25 2.44
CA SER A 55 -0.57 -8.88 1.78
C SER A 55 0.05 -7.60 2.35
N ILE A 56 -0.77 -6.59 2.67
CA ILE A 56 -0.32 -5.36 3.34
C ILE A 56 0.21 -5.68 4.75
N PHE A 57 -0.49 -6.54 5.48
CA PHE A 57 -0.10 -6.94 6.83
C PHE A 57 1.22 -7.73 6.84
N GLU A 58 1.39 -8.68 5.94
CA GLU A 58 2.63 -9.44 5.76
C GLU A 58 3.81 -8.53 5.37
N TYR A 59 3.57 -7.53 4.49
CA TYR A 59 4.57 -6.55 4.12
C TYR A 59 4.99 -5.69 5.32
N LEU A 60 4.03 -5.23 6.13
CA LEU A 60 4.31 -4.47 7.36
C LEU A 60 5.17 -5.27 8.35
N LEU A 61 4.90 -6.57 8.48
CA LEU A 61 5.65 -7.47 9.37
C LEU A 61 7.01 -7.92 8.80
N GLY A 62 7.31 -7.60 7.54
CA GLY A 62 8.52 -8.06 6.86
C GLY A 62 8.47 -9.51 6.37
N ASN A 63 7.31 -10.16 6.44
CA ASN A 63 7.09 -11.51 5.92
C ASN A 63 6.94 -11.54 4.40
N ARG A 64 6.72 -10.38 3.78
CA ARG A 64 6.61 -10.19 2.33
C ARG A 64 7.56 -9.08 1.88
N PRO A 65 8.38 -9.29 0.83
CA PRO A 65 9.42 -8.34 0.44
C PRO A 65 8.91 -7.09 -0.30
N SER A 66 7.72 -7.14 -0.91
CA SER A 66 7.18 -6.06 -1.73
C SER A 66 5.65 -6.04 -1.71
N LEU A 67 5.03 -4.88 -1.97
CA LEU A 67 3.60 -4.78 -2.21
C LEU A 67 3.27 -5.21 -3.64
#